data_AF-A0A379UY15-F1
#
_entry.id   AF-A0A379UY15-F1
#
_cell.length_a   1.000
_cell.length_b   1.000
_cell.length_c   1.000
_cell.angle_alpha   90.00
_cell.angle_beta   90.00
_cell.angle_gamma   90.00
#
_symmetry.space_group_name_H-M   'P 1'
#
loop_
_entity.id
_entity.type
_entity.pdbx_description
1 polymer ?
#
loop_
_entity_poly.entity_id
_entity_poly.type
_entity_poly.pdbx_seq_one_letter_code
_entity_poly.pdbx_strand_id
1 'polypeptide(L)' 'MGTHLWITARMLHVYSVAASMGRPGAYDLVDHGIKAMNGALRDKKYGGWYACVNDQGRGGCL' A
#
# COMPACT_ATOMS: atom_id res chain seq x y z
N MET A 1 2.76 8.66 -12.59
CA MET A 1 1.56 8.53 -11.74
C MET A 1 2.04 8.04 -10.38
N GLY A 2 1.73 8.72 -9.29
CA GLY A 2 2.19 8.33 -7.95
C GLY A 2 1.27 7.32 -7.27
N THR A 3 1.84 6.44 -6.46
CA THR A 3 1.12 5.57 -5.53
C THR A 3 0.72 6.36 -4.29
N HIS A 4 -0.58 6.60 -4.15
CA HIS A 4 -1.12 7.29 -2.98
C HIS A 4 -1.34 6.32 -1.82
N LEU A 5 -1.02 6.78 -0.60
CA LEU A 5 -1.22 6.01 0.63
C LEU A 5 -2.68 5.63 0.84
N TRP A 6 -3.60 6.58 0.65
CA TRP A 6 -5.03 6.37 0.89
C TRP A 6 -5.65 5.36 -0.07
N ILE A 7 -5.18 5.29 -1.33
CA ILE A 7 -5.61 4.26 -2.29
C ILE A 7 -5.12 2.90 -1.84
N THR A 8 -3.83 2.80 -1.52
CA THR A 8 -3.19 1.54 -1.11
C THR A 8 -3.82 0.96 0.15
N ALA A 9 -4.03 1.80 1.18
CA ALA A 9 -4.66 1.37 2.43
C ALA A 9 -6.11 0.94 2.24
N ARG A 10 -6.89 1.66 1.42
CA ARG A 10 -8.28 1.27 1.10
C ARG A 10 -8.35 -0.06 0.37
N MET A 11 -7.46 -0.28 -0.61
CA MET A 11 -7.42 -1.54 -1.35
C MET A 11 -6.99 -2.70 -0.46
N LEU A 12 -5.99 -2.51 0.39
CA LEU A 12 -5.59 -3.51 1.39
C LEU A 12 -6.77 -3.95 2.26
N HIS A 13 -7.59 -3.00 2.71
CA HIS A 13 -8.81 -3.31 3.47
C HIS A 13 -9.81 -4.12 2.64
N VAL A 14 -10.14 -3.68 1.42
CA VAL A 14 -11.09 -4.38 0.53
C VAL A 14 -10.62 -5.81 0.22
N TYR A 15 -9.33 -6.00 -0.10
CA TYR A 15 -8.79 -7.32 -0.38
C TYR A 15 -8.68 -8.20 0.86
N SER A 16 -8.53 -7.62 2.05
CA SER A 16 -8.59 -8.39 3.31
C SER A 16 -9.97 -8.99 3.52
N VAL A 17 -11.03 -8.23 3.21
CA VAL A 17 -12.41 -8.74 3.23
C VAL A 17 -12.59 -9.82 2.16
N ALA A 18 -12.15 -9.58 0.92
CA ALA A 18 -12.27 -10.56 -0.17
C ALA A 18 -11.49 -11.87 0.12
N ALA A 19 -10.32 -11.77 0.76
CA ALA A 19 -9.55 -12.92 1.21
C ALA A 19 -10.29 -13.68 2.32
N SER A 20 -10.91 -12.98 3.26
CA SER A 20 -11.74 -13.57 4.32
C SER A 20 -13.00 -14.26 3.76
N MET A 21 -13.52 -13.79 2.63
CA MET A 21 -14.60 -14.43 1.87
C MET A 21 -14.14 -15.63 1.03
N GLY A 22 -12.86 -15.99 1.04
CA GLY A 22 -12.32 -17.14 0.31
C GLY A 22 -12.16 -16.90 -1.20
N ARG A 23 -12.07 -15.64 -1.66
CA ARG A 23 -11.84 -15.35 -3.09
C ARG A 23 -10.39 -15.68 -3.48
N PRO A 24 -10.15 -16.60 -4.43
CA PRO A 24 -8.79 -16.92 -4.89
C PRO A 24 -8.09 -15.69 -5.46
N GLY A 25 -6.80 -15.50 -5.13
CA GLY A 25 -5.98 -14.36 -5.55
C GLY A 25 -6.15 -13.08 -4.73
N ALA A 26 -7.16 -12.98 -3.86
CA ALA A 26 -7.31 -11.81 -3.00
C ALA A 26 -6.18 -11.70 -1.96
N TYR A 27 -5.68 -12.83 -1.46
CA TYR A 27 -4.59 -12.85 -0.48
C TYR A 27 -3.27 -12.33 -1.05
N ASP A 28 -2.97 -12.59 -2.33
CA ASP A 28 -1.77 -12.05 -2.98
C ASP A 28 -1.80 -10.51 -3.04
N LEU A 29 -2.99 -9.94 -3.22
CA LEU A 29 -3.18 -8.49 -3.21
C LEU A 29 -3.07 -7.89 -1.81
N VAL A 30 -3.47 -8.65 -0.78
CA VAL A 30 -3.23 -8.30 0.62
C VAL A 30 -1.73 -8.30 0.93
N ASP A 31 -1.01 -9.37 0.57
CA ASP A 31 0.44 -9.46 0.76
C ASP A 31 1.19 -8.34 0.02
N HIS A 32 0.79 -8.06 -1.22
CA HIS A 32 1.32 -6.93 -1.98
C HIS A 32 1.06 -5.58 -1.27
N GLY A 33 -0.15 -5.36 -0.74
CA GLY A 33 -0.49 -4.16 0.03
C GLY A 33 0.36 -4.01 1.30
N ILE A 34 0.59 -5.12 2.03
CA ILE A 34 1.46 -5.12 3.22
C ILE A 34 2.91 -4.81 2.86
N LYS A 35 3.42 -5.38 1.76
CA LYS A 35 4.76 -5.09 1.23
C LYS A 35 4.89 -3.63 0.81
N ALA A 36 3.89 -3.06 0.14
CA ALA A 36 3.87 -1.65 -0.24
C ALA A 36 3.90 -0.72 0.99
N MET A 37 3.09 -1.03 2.01
CA MET A 37 3.02 -0.28 3.27
C MET A 37 4.32 -0.36 4.10
N ASN A 38 5.10 -1.43 3.97
CA ASN A 38 6.41 -1.56 4.63
C ASN A 38 7.59 -1.15 3.74
N GLY A 39 7.35 -0.89 2.45
CA GLY A 39 8.33 -0.53 1.46
C GLY A 39 8.45 0.98 1.26
N ALA A 40 8.22 1.43 0.01
CA ALA A 40 8.42 2.82 -0.40
C ALA A 40 7.51 3.82 0.34
N LEU A 41 6.31 3.40 0.75
CA LEU A 41 5.39 4.27 1.48
C LEU A 41 5.84 4.56 2.91
N ARG A 42 6.68 3.71 3.51
CA ARG A 42 7.07 3.84 4.91
C ARG A 42 8.20 4.86 5.06
N ASP A 43 7.96 5.88 5.88
CA ASP A 43 9.04 6.77 6.30
C ASP A 43 9.93 6.04 7.31
N LYS A 44 11.13 5.65 6.88
CA LYS A 44 12.09 4.93 7.73
C LYS A 44 12.86 5.86 8.69
N LYS A 45 12.81 7.17 8.49
CA LYS A 45 13.57 8.16 9.25
C LYS A 45 12.75 8.78 10.37
N TYR A 46 11.51 9.17 10.09
CA TYR A 46 10.63 9.83 11.06
C TYR A 46 9.50 8.92 11.56
N GLY A 47 9.32 7.74 10.94
CA GLY A 47 8.17 6.89 11.19
C GLY A 47 6.91 7.39 10.49
N GLY A 48 5.91 6.51 10.35
CA GLY A 48 4.69 6.79 9.59
C GLY A 48 4.83 6.50 8.10
N TRP A 49 4.01 7.17 7.29
CA TRP A 49 3.90 6.92 5.85
C TRP A 49 3.80 8.21 5.03
N TYR A 50 4.45 8.24 3.88
CA TYR A 50 4.33 9.31 2.90
C TYR A 50 2.94 9.33 2.26
N ALA A 51 2.37 10.52 2.03
CA ALA A 51 1.04 10.66 1.43
C ALA A 51 0.97 10.13 0.00
N CYS A 52 2.05 10.30 -0.76
CA CYS A 52 2.21 9.77 -2.11
C CYS A 52 3.69 9.52 -2.41
N VAL A 53 3.97 8.41 -3.08
CA VAL A 53 5.31 8.00 -3.53
C VAL A 53 5.26 7.65 -5.00
N ASN A 54 6.37 7.81 -5.70
CA ASN A 54 6.51 7.35 -7.09
C ASN A 54 7.53 6.20 -7.18
N ASP A 55 7.64 5.59 -8.37
CA ASP A 55 8.59 4.50 -8.63
C ASP A 55 10.06 4.90 -8.42
N GLN A 56 10.33 6.21 -8.31
CA GLN A 56 11.65 6.76 -8.00
C GLN A 56 11.93 6.85 -6.49
N GLY A 57 10.99 6.39 -5.65
CA GLY A 57 11.14 6.37 -4.20
C GLY A 57 11.09 7.75 -3.53
N ARG A 58 10.63 8.78 -4.23
CA ARG A 58 10.50 10.13 -3.64
C ARG A 58 9.11 10.29 -3.02
N GLY A 59 9.09 10.50 -1.70
CA GLY A 59 7.90 10.95 -0.99
C GLY A 59 7.57 12.39 -1.38
N GLY A 60 6.42 12.60 -2.00
CA GLY A 60 5.98 13.91 -2.50
C GLY A 60 5.72 13.92 -3.99
N CYS A 61 4.59 13.32 -4.41
CA CYS A 61 3.93 13.80 -5.63
C CYS A 61 3.17 15.09 -5.26
N LEU A 62 3.71 16.23 -5.71
CA LEU A 62 2.93 17.44 -5.97
C LEU A 62 2.54 17.43 -7.44
#